data_AF-A0A937AJG0-F1
#
_entry.id   AF-A0A937AJG0-F1
#
_cell.length_a   1.000
_cell.length_b   1.000
_cell.length_c   1.000
_cell.angle_alpha   90.00
_cell.angle_beta   90.00
_cell.angle_gamma   90.00
#
_symmetry.space_group_name_H-M   'P 1'
#
loop_
_entity.id
_entity.type
_entity.pdbx_description
1 polymer ?
#
loop_
_entity_poly.entity_id
_entity_poly.type
_entity_poly.pdbx_seq_one_letter_code
_entity_poly.pdbx_strand_id
1 'polypeptide(L)'
;MVDPRFRGIGLSSELVRCYLREPLTTHTESLAAMGCACPFLLAGGMQQLELPRSTRDERLLHDLRALGARPADLLGGARVIDHRSRHGRALRRALLRWAKASKATARGAEKRTTADLLSDAAGALRPTRLVYVHSVSIGSVQPHGEGNR
;
A
#
# COMPACT_ATOMS: atom_id res chain seq x y z
N MET A 1 -9.60 -3.40 19.02
CA MET A 1 -8.50 -2.67 19.67
C MET A 1 -8.08 -3.49 20.88
N VAL A 2 -6.79 -3.84 21.04
CA VAL A 2 -6.33 -4.57 22.23
C VAL A 2 -6.12 -3.57 23.36
N ASP A 3 -6.70 -3.85 24.53
CA ASP A 3 -6.51 -3.03 25.73
C ASP A 3 -5.01 -2.92 26.06
N PRO A 4 -4.48 -1.72 26.37
CA PRO A 4 -3.05 -1.51 26.62
C PRO A 4 -2.43 -2.47 27.64
N ARG A 5 -3.20 -2.95 28.62
CA ARG A 5 -2.75 -3.89 29.66
C ARG A 5 -2.36 -5.27 29.11
N PHE A 6 -2.84 -5.62 27.92
CA PHE A 6 -2.53 -6.89 27.25
C PHE A 6 -1.56 -6.72 26.06
N ARG A 7 -0.81 -5.62 26.01
CA ARG A 7 0.29 -5.47 25.05
C ARG A 7 1.50 -6.29 25.50
N GLY A 8 2.32 -6.73 24.55
CA GLY A 8 3.57 -7.44 24.83
C GLY A 8 3.44 -8.93 25.17
N ILE A 9 2.23 -9.45 25.42
CA ILE A 9 1.99 -10.87 25.75
C ILE A 9 1.62 -11.75 24.56
N GLY A 10 1.70 -11.22 23.34
CA GLY A 10 1.38 -11.98 22.12
C GLY A 10 -0.12 -12.18 21.83
N LEU A 11 -1.02 -11.56 22.59
CA LEU A 11 -2.48 -11.70 22.42
C LEU A 11 -2.93 -11.43 20.98
N SER A 12 -2.39 -10.42 20.32
CA SER A 12 -2.75 -10.11 18.92
C SER A 12 -2.40 -11.25 17.96
N SER A 13 -1.24 -11.88 18.13
CA SER A 13 -0.83 -13.01 17.29
C SER A 13 -1.71 -14.22 17.54
N GLU A 14 -2.10 -14.49 18.79
CA GLU A 14 -2.98 -15.61 19.12
C GLU A 14 -4.40 -15.42 18.59
N LEU A 15 -4.93 -14.19 18.63
CA LEU A 15 -6.21 -13.87 18.00
C LEU A 15 -6.18 -14.12 16.49
N VAL A 16 -5.08 -13.73 15.81
CA VAL A 16 -4.89 -14.02 14.38
C VAL A 16 -4.84 -15.53 14.14
N ARG A 17 -4.05 -16.29 14.91
CA ARG A 17 -4.00 -17.76 14.78
C ARG A 17 -5.36 -18.40 14.97
N CYS A 18 -6.10 -17.97 15.99
CA CYS A 18 -7.43 -18.48 16.28
C CYS A 18 -8.37 -18.26 15.08
N TYR A 19 -8.37 -17.05 14.52
CA TYR A 19 -9.15 -16.74 13.32
C TYR A 19 -8.72 -17.57 12.10
N LEU A 20 -7.41 -17.76 11.89
CA LEU A 20 -6.90 -18.49 10.72
C LEU A 20 -7.09 -20.02 10.81
N ARG A 21 -7.47 -20.58 11.97
CA ARG A 21 -7.85 -22.01 12.08
C ARG A 21 -9.18 -22.28 11.38
N GLU A 22 -10.12 -21.34 11.46
CA GLU A 22 -11.46 -21.43 10.87
C GLU A 22 -11.82 -20.09 10.20
N PRO A 23 -11.14 -19.72 9.11
CA PRO A 23 -11.36 -18.42 8.48
C PRO A 23 -12.74 -18.41 7.80
N LEU A 24 -13.42 -17.27 7.87
CA LEU A 24 -14.73 -17.08 7.24
C LEU A 24 -14.67 -17.14 5.70
N THR A 25 -13.47 -16.99 5.13
CA THR A 25 -13.23 -17.00 3.69
C THR A 25 -11.99 -17.81 3.37
N THR A 26 -11.95 -18.43 2.18
CA THR A 26 -10.78 -19.18 1.69
C THR A 26 -9.52 -18.32 1.62
N HIS A 27 -9.69 -17.03 1.35
CA HIS A 27 -8.61 -16.04 1.27
C HIS A 27 -8.89 -14.94 2.27
N THR A 28 -7.98 -14.76 3.22
CA THR A 28 -7.98 -13.65 4.17
C THR A 28 -6.86 -12.69 3.80
N GLU A 29 -7.19 -11.41 3.66
CA GLU A 29 -6.23 -10.35 3.40
C GLU A 29 -6.30 -9.30 4.51
N SER A 30 -5.14 -8.79 4.91
CA SER A 30 -5.04 -7.68 5.86
C SER A 30 -4.06 -6.63 5.34
N LEU A 31 -4.52 -5.39 5.27
CA LEU A 31 -3.68 -4.24 4.92
C LEU A 31 -3.05 -3.67 6.19
N ALA A 32 -1.72 -3.57 6.22
CA ALA A 32 -1.05 -2.78 7.24
C ALA A 32 -1.37 -1.30 7.02
N ALA A 33 -2.29 -0.76 7.83
CA ALA A 33 -2.83 0.60 7.67
C ALA A 33 -1.77 1.72 7.65
N MET A 34 -0.54 1.45 8.13
CA MET A 34 0.56 2.42 8.17
C MET A 34 1.72 2.08 7.24
N GLY A 35 1.61 1.05 6.39
CA GLY A 35 2.72 0.62 5.53
C GLY A 35 3.97 0.16 6.30
N CYS A 36 3.86 -0.01 7.62
CA CYS A 36 4.89 -0.62 8.45
C CYS A 36 4.67 -2.13 8.49
N ALA A 37 5.76 -2.89 8.66
CA ALA A 37 5.65 -4.30 8.99
C ALA A 37 4.72 -4.47 10.21
N CYS A 38 3.85 -5.47 10.17
CA CYS A 38 2.98 -5.86 11.28
C CYS A 38 3.44 -7.25 11.79
N PRO A 39 4.42 -7.31 12.71
CA PRO A 39 5.00 -8.58 13.14
C PRO A 39 3.99 -9.59 13.70
N PHE A 40 2.89 -9.12 14.29
CA PHE A 40 1.86 -10.02 14.84
C PHE A 40 1.06 -10.76 13.76
N LEU A 41 0.93 -10.21 12.54
CA LEU A 41 0.28 -10.90 11.42
C LEU A 41 1.17 -12.03 10.92
N LEU A 42 2.48 -11.78 10.80
CA LEU A 42 3.49 -12.81 10.49
C LEU A 42 3.52 -13.92 11.56
N ALA A 43 3.64 -13.53 12.83
CA ALA A 43 3.65 -14.47 13.95
C ALA A 43 2.32 -15.22 14.12
N GLY A 44 1.24 -14.65 13.58
CA GLY A 44 -0.08 -15.23 13.50
C GLY A 44 -0.24 -16.29 12.40
N GLY A 45 0.72 -16.41 11.47
CA GLY A 45 0.70 -17.37 10.37
C GLY A 45 0.28 -16.79 9.02
N MET A 46 0.19 -15.46 8.88
CA MET A 46 0.00 -14.83 7.57
C MET A 46 1.34 -14.68 6.83
N GLN A 47 1.28 -14.72 5.50
CA GLN A 47 2.41 -14.45 4.63
C GLN A 47 2.42 -12.98 4.23
N GLN A 48 3.59 -12.35 4.25
CA GLN A 48 3.77 -10.98 3.76
C GLN A 48 3.95 -11.00 2.25
N LEU A 49 3.17 -10.16 1.56
CA LEU A 49 3.31 -9.86 0.15
C LEU A 49 3.64 -8.38 -0.03
N GLU A 50 4.66 -8.12 -0.85
CA GLU A 50 4.98 -6.80 -1.33
C GLU A 50 4.13 -6.48 -2.55
N LEU A 51 3.29 -5.44 -2.46
CA LEU A 51 2.56 -4.99 -3.62
C LEU A 51 3.48 -4.19 -4.54
N PRO A 52 3.49 -4.50 -5.85
CA PRO A 52 4.22 -3.69 -6.81
C PRO A 52 3.65 -2.28 -6.83
N ARG A 53 4.50 -1.32 -7.19
CA ARG A 53 4.07 0.05 -7.42
C ARG A 53 3.14 0.10 -8.63
N SER A 54 2.19 1.02 -8.61
CA SER A 54 1.35 1.23 -9.79
C SER A 54 2.15 1.90 -10.91
N THR A 55 1.83 1.63 -12.17
CA THR A 55 2.52 2.22 -13.33
C THR A 55 2.54 3.75 -13.30
N ARG A 56 1.50 4.40 -12.73
CA ARG A 56 1.48 5.86 -12.56
C ARG A 56 2.52 6.34 -11.55
N ASP A 57 2.73 5.58 -10.47
CA ASP A 57 3.71 5.90 -9.43
C ASP A 57 5.12 5.74 -9.98
N GLU A 58 5.37 4.66 -10.73
CA GLU A 58 6.63 4.44 -11.46
C GLU A 58 6.92 5.56 -12.46
N ARG A 59 5.91 5.99 -13.22
CA ARG A 59 6.04 7.12 -14.14
C ARG A 59 6.37 8.42 -13.43
N LEU A 60 5.73 8.71 -12.29
CA LEU A 60 6.06 9.90 -11.51
C LEU A 60 7.48 9.82 -10.96
N LEU A 61 7.93 8.66 -10.50
CA LEU A 61 9.32 8.45 -10.06
C LEU A 61 10.32 8.68 -11.18
N HIS A 62 10.02 8.19 -12.39
CA HIS A 62 10.82 8.47 -13.57
C HIS A 62 10.90 9.98 -13.86
N ASP A 63 9.75 10.67 -13.87
CA ASP A 63 9.68 12.12 -14.08
C ASP A 63 10.47 12.89 -13.00
N LEU A 64 10.44 12.46 -11.74
CA LEU A 64 11.21 13.06 -10.65
C LEU A 64 12.73 12.91 -10.86
N ARG A 65 13.19 11.70 -11.24
CA ARG A 65 14.60 11.45 -11.54
C ARG A 65 15.10 12.31 -12.69
N ALA A 66 14.30 12.46 -13.76
CA ALA A 66 14.62 13.33 -14.89
C ALA A 66 14.72 14.81 -14.49
N LEU A 67 14.05 15.21 -13.41
CA LEU A 67 14.11 16.56 -12.83
C LEU A 67 15.18 16.71 -11.74
N GLY A 68 15.97 15.66 -11.45
CA GLY A 68 16.96 15.67 -10.38
C GLY A 68 16.36 15.66 -8.96
N ALA A 69 15.08 15.30 -8.82
CA ALA A 69 14.37 15.27 -7.54
C ALA A 69 14.23 13.84 -7.01
N ARG A 70 14.26 13.68 -5.69
CA ARG A 70 14.00 12.44 -4.97
C ARG A 70 12.60 12.47 -4.35
N PRO A 71 11.95 11.32 -4.13
CA PRO A 71 10.65 11.28 -3.45
C PRO A 71 10.64 11.92 -2.06
N ALA A 72 11.75 11.82 -1.33
CA ALA A 72 11.91 12.46 -0.02
C ALA A 72 11.82 13.99 -0.10
N ASP A 73 12.21 14.59 -1.23
CA ASP A 73 12.18 16.04 -1.42
C ASP A 73 10.73 16.55 -1.54
N LEU A 74 9.76 15.67 -1.83
CA LEU A 74 8.32 16.02 -1.85
C LEU A 74 7.77 16.30 -0.44
N LEU A 75 8.36 15.69 0.60
CA LEU A 75 7.94 15.87 1.99
C LEU A 75 8.37 17.25 2.55
N GLY A 76 9.42 17.86 1.98
CA GLY A 76 9.87 19.21 2.34
C GLY A 76 8.93 20.33 1.87
N GLY A 77 7.88 19.98 1.13
CA GLY A 77 6.89 20.92 0.60
C GLY A 77 7.41 21.79 -0.54
N ALA A 78 6.54 22.68 -1.01
CA ALA A 78 6.79 23.59 -2.14
C ALA A 78 8.02 24.50 -2.01
N ARG A 79 8.62 24.60 -0.81
CA ARG A 79 9.78 25.47 -0.54
C ARG A 79 11.03 25.07 -1.32
N VAL A 80 11.15 23.81 -1.75
CA VAL A 80 12.32 23.32 -2.50
C VAL A 80 12.23 23.66 -3.99
N ILE A 81 11.04 24.01 -4.50
CA ILE A 81 10.78 24.01 -5.95
C ILE A 81 10.18 25.33 -6.36
N ASP A 82 11.01 26.21 -6.93
CA ASP A 82 10.53 27.42 -7.57
C ASP A 82 9.53 27.07 -8.70
N HIS A 83 8.25 27.29 -8.45
CA HIS A 83 7.17 27.02 -9.39
C HIS A 83 7.23 27.90 -10.65
N ARG A 84 7.95 29.02 -10.61
CA ARG A 84 8.15 29.91 -11.75
C ARG A 84 9.30 29.44 -12.65
N SER A 85 10.17 28.55 -12.17
CA SER A 85 11.20 27.94 -12.99
C SER A 85 10.60 26.96 -14.02
N ARG A 86 11.38 26.65 -15.08
CA ARG A 86 11.04 25.60 -16.04
C ARG A 86 10.85 24.24 -15.35
N HIS A 87 11.69 23.94 -14.36
CA HIS A 87 11.60 22.71 -13.55
C HIS A 87 10.30 22.66 -12.73
N GLY A 88 9.91 23.76 -12.10
CA GLY A 88 8.67 23.85 -11.33
C GLY A 88 7.41 23.60 -12.19
N ARG A 89 7.36 24.16 -13.40
CA ARG A 89 6.28 23.88 -14.36
C ARG A 89 6.28 22.44 -14.86
N ALA A 90 7.46 21.86 -15.11
CA ALA A 90 7.58 20.46 -15.52
C ALA A 90 7.08 19.51 -14.42
N LEU A 91 7.47 19.77 -13.17
CA LEU A 91 6.99 19.00 -12.02
C LEU A 91 5.47 19.11 -11.83
N ARG A 92 4.90 20.32 -11.89
CA ARG A 92 3.45 20.49 -11.76
C ARG A 92 2.70 19.70 -12.82
N ARG A 93 3.19 19.69 -14.07
CA ARG A 93 2.60 18.88 -15.15
C ARG A 93 2.70 17.38 -14.85
N ALA A 94 3.84 16.90 -14.33
CA ALA A 94 4.00 15.50 -13.93
C ALA A 94 3.02 15.11 -12.81
N LEU A 95 2.90 15.94 -11.77
CA LEU A 95 1.95 15.75 -10.66
C LEU A 95 0.50 15.74 -11.13
N LEU A 96 0.12 16.64 -12.04
CA LEU A 96 -1.23 16.67 -12.60
C LEU A 96 -1.53 15.42 -13.43
N ARG A 97 -0.58 14.96 -14.26
CA ARG A 97 -0.73 13.69 -15.00
C ARG A 97 -0.90 12.51 -14.05
N TRP A 98 -0.07 12.45 -12.99
CA TRP A 98 -0.15 11.41 -11.97
C TRP A 98 -1.50 11.42 -11.23
N ALA A 99 -2.00 12.60 -10.84
CA ALA A 99 -3.27 12.73 -10.15
C ALA A 99 -4.46 12.35 -11.05
N LYS A 100 -4.42 12.74 -12.33
CA LYS A 100 -5.47 12.39 -13.33
C LYS A 100 -5.49 10.91 -13.69
N ALA A 101 -4.39 10.18 -13.48
CA ALA A 101 -4.30 8.75 -13.79
C ALA A 101 -5.04 7.83 -12.78
N SER A 102 -5.65 8.36 -11.72
CA SER A 102 -6.48 7.59 -10.79
C SER A 102 -7.81 8.29 -10.52
N LYS A 103 -8.90 7.53 -10.53
CA LYS A 103 -10.25 8.03 -10.21
C LYS A 103 -10.30 8.72 -8.83
N ALA A 104 -9.54 8.21 -7.86
CA ALA A 104 -9.51 8.74 -6.49
C ALA A 104 -8.90 10.15 -6.43
N THR A 105 -7.93 10.46 -7.29
CA THR A 105 -7.20 11.74 -7.29
C THR A 105 -7.57 12.66 -8.46
N ALA A 106 -8.30 12.17 -9.46
CA ALA A 106 -8.63 12.91 -10.68
C ALA A 106 -9.66 14.03 -10.43
N ARG A 107 -10.64 13.80 -9.55
CA ARG A 107 -11.71 14.78 -9.30
C ARG A 107 -11.12 16.05 -8.68
N GLY A 108 -11.21 17.15 -9.41
CA GLY A 108 -10.73 18.45 -8.96
C GLY A 108 -9.21 18.63 -8.99
N ALA A 109 -8.44 17.70 -9.56
CA ALA A 109 -6.97 17.76 -9.59
C ALA A 109 -6.41 19.10 -10.10
N GLU A 110 -7.07 19.72 -11.08
CA GLU A 110 -6.64 20.99 -11.67
C GLU A 110 -6.79 22.18 -10.72
N LYS A 111 -7.80 22.13 -9.85
CA LYS A 111 -8.08 23.17 -8.85
C LYS A 111 -7.15 23.06 -7.63
N ARG A 112 -6.40 21.96 -7.51
CA ARG A 112 -5.50 21.72 -6.38
C ARG A 112 -4.21 22.50 -6.53
N THR A 113 -3.70 22.95 -5.39
CA THR A 113 -2.41 23.62 -5.33
C THR A 113 -1.29 22.61 -5.61
N THR A 114 -0.10 23.09 -5.98
CA THR A 114 1.05 22.19 -6.14
C THR A 114 1.40 21.51 -4.81
N ALA A 115 1.22 22.20 -3.68
CA ALA A 115 1.45 21.64 -2.36
C ALA A 115 0.52 20.45 -2.05
N ASP A 116 -0.76 20.55 -2.39
CA ASP A 116 -1.71 19.44 -2.20
C ASP A 116 -1.31 18.21 -3.02
N LEU A 117 -0.93 18.43 -4.28
CA LEU A 117 -0.50 17.34 -5.17
C LEU A 117 0.82 16.72 -4.70
N LEU A 118 1.75 17.51 -4.17
CA LEU A 118 2.99 17.04 -3.56
C LEU A 118 2.72 16.17 -2.34
N SER A 119 1.82 16.59 -1.45
CA SER A 119 1.45 15.85 -0.25
C SER A 119 0.86 14.47 -0.60
N ASP A 120 -0.08 14.44 -1.54
CA ASP A 120 -0.69 13.19 -2.02
C ASP A 120 0.33 12.26 -2.67
N ALA A 121 1.16 12.81 -3.57
CA ALA A 121 2.21 12.06 -4.23
C ALA A 121 3.21 11.50 -3.21
N ALA A 122 3.60 12.30 -2.22
CA ALA A 122 4.50 11.86 -1.16
C ALA A 122 3.90 10.72 -0.33
N GLY A 123 2.59 10.77 -0.04
CA GLY A 123 1.87 9.68 0.61
C GLY A 123 1.80 8.40 -0.24
N ALA A 124 1.57 8.54 -1.55
CA ALA A 124 1.47 7.41 -2.47
C ALA A 124 2.82 6.75 -2.79
N LEU A 125 3.89 7.54 -2.84
CA LEU A 125 5.26 7.10 -3.12
C LEU A 125 6.02 6.61 -1.88
N ARG A 126 5.34 6.49 -0.73
CA ARG A 126 5.90 5.86 0.48
C ARG A 126 6.41 4.44 0.18
N PRO A 127 7.35 3.91 0.99
CA PRO A 127 7.85 2.56 0.82
C PRO A 127 6.73 1.51 0.75
N THR A 128 7.10 0.36 0.18
CA THR A 128 6.26 -0.74 -0.30
C THR A 128 4.99 -0.97 0.52
N ARG A 129 3.85 -1.03 -0.17
CA ARG A 129 2.60 -1.43 0.47
C ARG A 129 2.68 -2.91 0.80
N LEU A 130 2.66 -3.23 2.09
CA LEU A 130 2.67 -4.60 2.58
C LEU A 130 1.23 -5.08 2.77
N VAL A 131 0.94 -6.24 2.22
CA VAL A 131 -0.30 -6.98 2.47
C VAL A 131 0.05 -8.27 3.14
N TYR A 132 -0.75 -8.66 4.12
CA TYR A 132 -0.64 -9.96 4.76
C TYR A 132 -1.77 -10.83 4.23
N VAL A 133 -1.43 -12.00 3.70
CA VAL A 133 -2.39 -12.93 3.13
C VAL A 133 -2.33 -14.28 3.84
N HIS A 134 -3.47 -14.93 3.94
CA HIS A 134 -3.58 -16.33 4.29
C HIS A 134 -4.55 -16.99 3.32
N SER A 135 -4.15 -18.13 2.77
CA SER A 135 -4.98 -18.94 1.90
C SER A 135 -5.05 -20.36 2.43
N VAL A 136 -6.26 -20.87 2.57
CA VAL A 136 -6.47 -22.29 2.86
C VAL A 136 -6.47 -23.01 1.52
N SER A 137 -5.42 -23.81 1.26
CA SER A 137 -5.49 -24.75 0.15
C SER A 137 -6.63 -25.72 0.47
N ILE A 138 -7.75 -25.58 -0.24
CA ILE A 138 -8.79 -26.60 -0.24
C ILE A 138 -8.08 -27.84 -0.78
N GLY A 139 -7.73 -28.76 0.13
CA GLY A 139 -7.12 -30.02 -0.23
C GLY A 139 -7.92 -30.57 -1.40
N SER A 140 -7.22 -30.84 -2.51
CA SER A 140 -7.78 -31.51 -3.68
C SER A 140 -8.77 -32.55 -3.19
N VAL A 141 -10.06 -32.32 -3.43
CA VAL A 141 -11.11 -33.27 -3.11
C VAL A 141 -10.64 -34.58 -3.71
N GLN A 142 -10.16 -35.52 -2.87
CA GLN A 142 -9.91 -36.86 -3.36
C GLN A 142 -11.27 -37.34 -3.83
N PRO A 143 -11.43 -37.68 -5.12
CA PRO A 143 -12.70 -38.21 -5.58
C PRO A 143 -12.96 -39.43 -4.71
N HIS A 144 -14.00 -39.36 -3.88
CA HIS A 144 -14.49 -40.52 -3.15
C HIS A 144 -14.65 -41.62 -4.19
N GLY A 145 -13.91 -42.70 -4.01
CA GLY A 145 -14.06 -43.90 -4.81
C GLY A 145 -15.49 -44.39 -4.69
N GLU A 146 -16.32 -44.00 -5.64
CA GLU A 146 -17.52 -44.74 -5.98
C GLU A 146 -17.08 -46.01 -6.68
N GLY A 147 -17.47 -47.14 -6.11
CA GLY A 147 -17.45 -48.44 -6.75
C GLY A 147 -16.67 -49.48 -5.94
N ASN A 148 -17.20 -50.66 -5.68
CA ASN A 148 -18.51 -51.23 -5.97
C ASN A 148 -18.61 -52.50 -5.10
N ARG A 149 -19.86 -52.91 -4.88
CA ARG A 149 -20.38 -54.19 -4.39
C ARG A 149 -19.42 -55.39 -4.38
#